data_AF-A0A8H5CVJ2-F1
#
_entry.id   AF-A0A8H5CVJ2-F1
#
_cell.length_a   1.000
_cell.length_b   1.000
_cell.length_c   1.000
_cell.angle_alpha   90.00
_cell.angle_beta   90.00
_cell.angle_gamma   90.00
#
_symmetry.space_group_name_H-M   'P 1'
#
loop_
_entity.id
_entity.type
_entity.pdbx_description
1 polymer ?
#
loop_
_entity_poly.entity_id
_entity_poly.type
_entity_poly.pdbx_seq_one_letter_code
_entity_poly.pdbx_strand_id
1 'polypeptide(L)'
;MLTTFLIAVEPATIENGCLELNITKVIVGSHKMSVPIGTDVCIEQEWCDQQNWNFQHETPVPLNTGEMLIFGSYMAHRSGPNNSDQGRAAIYATYYALSDGGDTRSEYYANRLVNS
;
A
#
# COMPACT_ATOMS: atom_id res chain seq x y z
N MET A 1 -2.49 -12.24 0.02
CA MET A 1 -2.18 -10.79 0.08
C MET A 1 -1.36 -10.41 -1.14
N LEU A 2 -1.78 -9.40 -1.91
CA LEU A 2 -0.96 -8.92 -3.03
C LEU A 2 0.19 -8.08 -2.50
N THR A 3 1.39 -8.28 -3.04
CA THR A 3 2.59 -7.48 -2.73
C THR A 3 2.98 -6.70 -3.97
N THR A 4 3.05 -5.38 -3.86
CA THR A 4 3.50 -4.49 -4.93
C THR A 4 4.93 -4.03 -4.68
N PHE A 5 5.72 -4.08 -5.74
CA PHE A 5 7.07 -3.55 -5.84
C PHE A 5 7.00 -2.32 -6.74
N LEU A 6 7.42 -1.18 -6.21
CA LEU A 6 7.63 0.06 -6.95
C LEU A 6 9.14 0.29 -7.03
N ILE A 7 9.70 0.27 -8.24
CA ILE A 7 11.12 0.54 -8.49
C ILE A 7 11.25 1.89 -9.19
N ALA A 8 12.01 2.80 -8.60
CA ALA A 8 12.22 4.14 -9.15
C ALA A 8 13.15 4.09 -10.37
N VAL A 9 12.64 4.49 -11.54
CA VAL A 9 13.46 4.68 -12.76
C VAL A 9 14.01 6.09 -12.77
N GLU A 10 13.20 7.07 -12.35
CA GLU A 10 13.61 8.44 -12.08
C GLU A 10 13.48 8.71 -10.58
N PRO A 11 14.24 9.69 -10.03
CA PRO A 11 14.10 10.07 -8.63
C PRO A 11 12.65 10.44 -8.30
N ALA A 12 12.12 9.91 -7.20
CA ALA A 12 10.84 10.32 -6.64
C ALA A 12 11.12 11.20 -5.41
N THR A 13 10.86 12.49 -5.52
CA THR A 13 11.05 13.47 -4.45
C THR A 13 9.70 13.96 -3.94
N ILE A 14 9.70 14.71 -2.84
CA ILE A 14 8.49 15.36 -2.34
C ILE A 14 7.98 16.38 -3.37
N GLU A 15 8.87 17.17 -4.01
CA GLU A 15 8.44 18.18 -4.99
C GLU A 15 7.80 17.57 -6.24
N ASN A 16 8.31 16.43 -6.70
CA ASN A 16 7.76 15.75 -7.87
C ASN A 16 6.66 14.74 -7.54
N GLY A 17 6.18 14.70 -6.29
CA GLY A 17 5.01 13.93 -5.87
C GLY A 17 5.28 12.44 -5.63
N CYS A 18 6.33 12.10 -4.89
CA CYS A 18 6.65 10.73 -4.47
C CYS A 18 5.44 9.99 -3.87
N LEU A 19 5.55 8.65 -3.82
CA LEU A 19 4.47 7.85 -3.25
C LEU A 19 4.32 8.19 -1.76
N GLU A 20 3.10 8.50 -1.38
CA GLU A 20 2.71 8.73 0.00
C GLU A 20 1.96 7.48 0.47
N LEU A 21 2.50 6.85 1.52
CA LEU A 21 1.83 5.73 2.17
C LEU A 21 0.94 6.28 3.27
N ASN A 22 -0.34 5.93 3.24
CA ASN A 22 -1.21 6.17 4.37
C ASN A 22 -0.91 5.08 5.39
N ILE A 23 -0.08 5.43 6.38
CA ILE A 23 0.20 4.55 7.51
C ILE A 23 -1.07 4.50 8.34
N THR A 24 -1.94 3.56 7.98
CA THR A 24 -3.28 3.40 8.54
C THR A 24 -3.18 3.31 10.05
N LYS A 25 -4.06 4.07 10.72
CA LYS A 25 -4.38 4.06 12.14
C LYS A 25 -3.72 2.89 12.89
N VAL A 26 -2.69 3.20 13.68
CA VAL A 26 -1.97 2.18 14.45
C VAL A 26 -2.31 2.34 15.92
N ILE A 27 -2.57 1.22 16.59
CA ILE A 27 -2.69 1.18 18.04
C ILE A 27 -1.34 0.72 18.57
N VAL A 28 -0.60 1.67 19.15
CA VAL A 28 0.74 1.39 19.67
C VAL A 28 0.62 0.30 20.75
N GLY A 29 1.37 -0.79 20.58
CA GLY A 29 1.36 -1.91 21.53
C GLY A 29 0.30 -2.99 21.25
N SER A 30 -0.50 -2.89 20.18
CA SER A 30 -1.49 -3.91 19.81
C SER A 30 -0.88 -5.31 19.59
N HIS A 31 0.37 -5.38 19.12
CA HIS A 31 1.13 -6.62 19.00
C HIS A 31 1.43 -7.34 20.33
N LYS A 32 1.13 -6.70 21.48
CA LYS A 32 1.30 -7.26 22.83
C LYS A 32 -0.03 -7.62 23.49
N MET A 33 -1.15 -7.49 22.79
CA MET A 33 -2.48 -7.78 23.34
C MET A 33 -3.25 -8.73 22.44
N SER A 34 -4.28 -9.36 23.01
CA SER A 34 -5.23 -10.14 22.22
C SER A 34 -6.22 -9.19 21.57
N VAL A 35 -6.23 -9.16 20.24
CA VAL A 35 -7.17 -8.37 19.44
C VAL A 35 -8.32 -9.30 19.02
N PRO A 36 -9.58 -9.01 19.39
CA PRO A 36 -10.71 -9.87 19.09
C PRO A 36 -11.05 -9.81 17.59
N ILE A 37 -11.31 -10.97 17.00
CA ILE A 37 -11.66 -11.14 15.58
C ILE A 37 -13.11 -11.63 15.51
N GLY A 38 -13.94 -10.91 14.75
CA GLY A 38 -15.33 -11.21 14.50
C GLY A 38 -15.53 -12.38 13.53
N THR A 39 -16.79 -12.74 13.32
CA THR A 39 -17.19 -13.86 12.45
C THR A 39 -16.97 -13.59 10.95
N ASP A 40 -16.76 -12.33 10.57
CA ASP A 40 -16.42 -11.87 9.22
C ASP A 40 -14.90 -11.82 8.98
N VAL A 41 -14.09 -12.33 9.92
CA VAL A 41 -12.62 -12.32 9.88
C VAL A 41 -12.04 -10.89 9.97
N CYS A 42 -12.85 -9.90 10.36
CA CYS A 42 -12.40 -8.55 10.68
C CYS A 42 -12.17 -8.40 12.19
N ILE A 43 -11.45 -7.35 12.59
CA ILE A 43 -11.37 -6.96 14.00
C ILE A 43 -12.75 -6.49 14.45
N GLU A 44 -13.21 -6.90 15.64
CA GLU A 44 -14.51 -6.49 16.15
C GLU A 44 -14.64 -4.96 16.21
N GLN A 45 -15.75 -4.45 15.69
CA GLN A 45 -16.00 -3.01 15.58
C GLN A 45 -16.04 -2.34 16.96
N GLU A 46 -16.67 -2.98 17.95
CA GLU A 46 -16.73 -2.46 19.32
C GLU A 46 -15.34 -2.32 19.94
N TRP A 47 -14.44 -3.27 19.69
CA TRP A 47 -13.04 -3.15 20.11
C TRP A 47 -12.36 -1.99 19.41
N CYS A 48 -12.53 -1.85 18.08
CA CYS A 48 -11.95 -0.76 17.29
C CYS A 48 -12.38 0.62 17.80
N ASP A 49 -13.65 0.79 18.16
CA ASP A 49 -14.21 2.07 18.59
C ASP A 49 -13.64 2.55 19.94
N GLN A 50 -13.12 1.62 20.75
CA GLN A 50 -12.54 1.90 22.06
C GLN A 50 -11.04 2.26 22.01
N GLN A 51 -10.39 2.17 20.84
CA GLN A 51 -8.95 2.34 20.74
C GLN A 51 -8.56 3.79 20.44
N ASN A 52 -7.48 4.24 21.09
CA ASN A 52 -6.78 5.47 20.70
C ASN A 52 -5.94 5.21 19.46
N TRP A 53 -6.59 5.28 18.31
CA TRP A 53 -5.93 5.22 17.02
C TRP A 53 -5.00 6.41 16.84
N ASN A 54 -3.69 6.15 16.79
CA ASN A 54 -2.75 7.17 16.37
C ASN A 54 -2.80 7.26 14.84
N PHE A 55 -3.27 8.41 14.35
CA PHE A 55 -3.13 8.77 12.95
C PHE A 55 -1.67 9.11 12.71
N GLN A 56 -0.91 8.19 12.14
CA GLN A 56 0.31 8.58 11.45
C GLN A 56 -0.12 9.11 10.09
N HIS A 57 0.20 10.38 9.81
CA HIS A 57 -0.13 11.04 8.54
C HIS A 57 0.42 10.26 7.34
N GLU A 58 -0.07 10.63 6.16
CA GLU A 58 0.53 10.29 4.88
C GLU A 58 2.03 10.52 4.95
N THR A 59 2.79 9.42 4.89
CA THR A 59 4.24 9.45 5.02
C THR A 59 4.82 9.42 3.62
N PRO A 60 5.48 10.51 3.16
CA PRO A 60 6.14 10.51 1.86
C PRO A 60 7.31 9.54 1.89
N VAL A 61 7.45 8.77 0.81
CA VAL A 61 8.56 7.83 0.63
C VAL A 61 9.36 8.27 -0.59
N PRO A 62 10.31 9.21 -0.42
CA PRO A 62 11.21 9.57 -1.50
C PRO A 62 12.12 8.40 -1.84
N LEU A 63 12.43 8.25 -3.13
CA LEU A 63 13.28 7.18 -3.66
C LEU A 63 14.26 7.76 -4.66
N ASN A 64 15.52 7.35 -4.58
CA ASN A 64 16.51 7.59 -5.63
C ASN A 64 16.33 6.57 -6.76
N THR A 65 16.88 6.88 -7.94
CA THR A 65 16.91 5.94 -9.06
C THR A 65 17.52 4.59 -8.65
N GLY A 66 16.81 3.51 -8.93
CA GLY A 66 17.20 2.15 -8.58
C GLY A 66 16.75 1.69 -7.19
N GLU A 67 16.26 2.59 -6.33
CA GLU A 67 15.65 2.20 -5.06
C GLU A 67 14.24 1.64 -5.27
N MET A 68 13.82 0.82 -4.31
CA MET A 68 12.56 0.09 -4.40
C MET A 68 11.77 0.18 -3.10
N LEU A 69 10.47 0.40 -3.25
CA LEU A 69 9.48 0.32 -2.17
C LEU A 69 8.62 -0.92 -2.36
N ILE A 70 8.46 -1.70 -1.28
CA ILE A 70 7.61 -2.89 -1.25
C ILE A 70 6.45 -2.63 -0.29
N PHE A 71 5.22 -2.80 -0.75
CA PHE A 71 4.03 -2.60 0.08
C PHE A 71 2.92 -3.61 -0.27
N GLY A 72 2.09 -3.93 0.71
CA GLY A 72 0.95 -4.85 0.55
C GLY A 72 -0.29 -4.13 0.05
N SER A 73 -1.21 -4.85 -0.59
CA SER A 73 -2.45 -4.28 -1.16
C SER A 73 -3.39 -3.61 -0.16
N TYR A 74 -3.26 -3.91 1.13
CA TYR A 74 -4.04 -3.26 2.19
C TYR A 74 -3.45 -1.92 2.62
N MET A 75 -2.24 -1.56 2.17
CA MET A 75 -1.68 -0.23 2.39
C MET A 75 -2.32 0.76 1.41
N ALA A 76 -3.19 1.61 1.92
CA ALA A 76 -3.68 2.77 1.17
C ALA A 76 -2.50 3.68 0.80
N HIS A 77 -2.46 4.11 -0.45
CA HIS A 77 -1.37 4.92 -1.00
C HIS A 77 -1.92 5.92 -2.02
N ARG A 78 -1.24 7.06 -2.14
CA ARG A 78 -1.50 8.04 -3.20
C ARG A 78 -0.17 8.65 -3.68
N SER A 79 -0.17 9.27 -4.84
CA SER A 79 0.93 10.15 -5.25
C SER A 79 0.46 11.60 -5.24
N GLY A 80 1.25 12.50 -4.67
CA GLY A 80 1.02 13.94 -4.79
C GLY A 80 1.11 14.42 -6.25
N PRO A 81 0.56 15.62 -6.55
CA PRO A 81 0.78 16.28 -7.84
C PRO A 81 2.28 16.54 -8.05
N ASN A 82 2.74 16.42 -9.30
CA ASN A 82 4.10 16.80 -9.67
C ASN A 82 4.14 18.32 -9.90
N ASN A 83 4.83 19.05 -9.03
CA ASN A 83 5.00 20.51 -9.13
C ASN A 83 6.41 20.90 -9.61
N SER A 84 7.19 19.94 -10.13
CA SER A 84 8.55 20.14 -10.63
C SER A 84 8.62 20.06 -12.16
N ASP A 85 9.79 20.37 -12.71
CA ASP A 85 10.13 20.14 -14.12
C ASP A 85 10.71 18.75 -14.39
N GLN A 86 10.84 17.90 -13.36
CA GLN A 86 11.40 16.55 -13.44
C GLN A 86 10.32 15.47 -13.47
N GLY A 87 10.60 14.38 -14.16
CA GLY A 87 9.76 13.18 -14.18
C GLY A 87 9.82 12.35 -12.89
N ARG A 88 8.98 11.32 -12.82
CA ARG A 88 8.89 10.33 -11.72
C ARG A 88 8.53 8.94 -12.25
N ALA A 89 9.15 8.51 -13.33
CA ALA A 89 8.91 7.20 -13.91
C ALA A 89 9.27 6.08 -12.90
N ALA A 90 8.41 5.07 -12.81
CA ALA A 90 8.61 3.91 -11.94
C ALA A 90 8.05 2.64 -12.59
N ILE A 91 8.67 1.51 -12.26
CA ILE A 91 8.17 0.18 -12.63
C ILE A 91 7.32 -0.34 -11.47
N TYR A 92 6.09 -0.75 -11.78
CA TYR A 92 5.21 -1.44 -10.84
C TYR A 92 5.11 -2.91 -11.21
N ALA A 93 5.45 -3.77 -10.25
CA ALA A 93 5.23 -5.21 -10.33
C ALA A 93 4.38 -5.65 -9.14
N THR A 94 3.32 -6.41 -9.38
CA THR A 94 2.49 -6.97 -8.30
C THR A 94 2.63 -8.48 -8.29
N TYR A 95 3.00 -9.01 -7.14
CA TYR A 95 3.09 -10.43 -6.86
C TYR A 95 1.85 -10.90 -6.10
N TYR A 96 1.27 -12.00 -6.57
CA TYR A 96 0.21 -12.73 -5.90
C TYR A 96 0.72 -14.14 -5.61
N ALA A 97 0.72 -14.55 -4.35
CA ALA A 97 1.17 -15.90 -4.02
C ALA A 97 0.10 -16.92 -4.40
N LEU A 98 0.49 -18.07 -4.97
CA LEU A 98 -0.44 -19.17 -5.26
C LEU A 98 -1.20 -19.64 -4.01
N SER A 99 -0.58 -19.54 -2.84
CA SER A 99 -1.19 -19.85 -1.55
C SER A 99 -2.37 -18.96 -1.18
N ASP A 100 -2.55 -17.81 -1.84
CA ASP A 100 -3.59 -16.84 -1.54
C ASP A 100 -4.91 -17.04 -2.32
N GLY A 101 -4.98 -18.06 -3.19
CA GLY A 101 -6.19 -18.34 -3.98
C GLY A 101 -5.98 -18.99 -5.35
N GLY A 102 -4.81 -19.56 -5.63
CA GLY A 102 -4.51 -20.23 -6.91
C GLY A 102 -4.01 -19.28 -8.01
N ASP A 103 -3.91 -19.78 -9.24
CA ASP A 103 -3.46 -18.98 -10.39
C ASP A 103 -4.64 -18.18 -10.99
N THR A 104 -4.70 -16.89 -10.65
CA THR A 104 -5.74 -15.95 -11.11
C THR A 104 -5.22 -14.98 -12.18
N ARG A 105 -3.99 -15.18 -12.68
CA ARG A 105 -3.31 -14.23 -13.57
C ARG A 105 -4.10 -13.99 -14.87
N SER A 106 -4.57 -15.07 -15.50
CA SER A 106 -5.32 -14.98 -16.76
C SER A 106 -6.64 -14.22 -16.61
N GLU A 107 -7.36 -14.47 -15.52
CA GLU A 107 -8.63 -13.80 -15.20
C GLU A 107 -8.42 -12.31 -14.88
N TYR A 108 -7.34 -11.97 -14.17
CA TYR A 108 -6.97 -10.58 -13.88
C TYR A 108 -6.73 -9.76 -15.15
N TYR A 109 -5.91 -10.27 -16.09
CA TYR A 109 -5.63 -9.55 -17.33
C TYR A 109 -6.84 -9.46 -18.26
N ALA A 110 -7.69 -10.49 -18.31
CA ALA A 110 -8.94 -10.44 -19.06
C ALA A 110 -9.85 -9.31 -18.57
N ASN A 111 -10.00 -9.14 -17.25
CA ASN A 111 -10.77 -8.03 -16.67
C ASN A 111 -10.13 -6.66 -16.94
N ARG A 112 -8.80 -6.58 -16.94
CA ARG A 112 -8.08 -5.32 -17.10
C ARG A 112 -8.15 -4.76 -18.52
N LEU A 113 -8.17 -5.61 -19.55
CA LEU A 113 -8.32 -5.20 -20.95
C LEU A 113 -9.74 -4.69 -21.28
N VAL A 114 -10.74 -5.13 -20.51
CA VAL A 114 -12.14 -4.71 -20.71
C VAL A 114 -12.44 -3.37 -20.02
N ASN A 115 -11.67 -3.01 -18.99
CA ASN A 115 -11.90 -1.83 -18.14
C ASN A 115 -10.79 -0.76 -18.23
N SER A 116 -9.90 -0.87 -19.22
CA SER A 116 -8.79 0.08 -19.47
C SER A 116 -9.17 1.22 -20.40
#